data_AF-A0A7C4NPX5-F1
#
_entry.id   AF-A0A7C4NPX5-F1
#
_cell.length_a   1.000
_cell.length_b   1.000
_cell.length_c   1.000
_cell.angle_alpha   90.00
_cell.angle_beta   90.00
_cell.angle_gamma   90.00
#
_symmetry.space_group_name_H-M   'P 1'
#
loop_
_entity.id
_entity.type
_entity.pdbx_description
1 polymer ?
#
loop_
_entity_poly.entity_id
_entity_poly.type
_entity_poly.pdbx_seq_one_letter_code
_entity_poly.pdbx_strand_id
1 'polypeptide(L)'
;KYRLTPPKTYVKVDPNVENIRPYIVGAIVRGFNLDSDKIEELITMQEDLHWILGRDRRKVAIGLHNLDVLKPPFRYIAAKGDEYSFTPLGSWRKMTLNEILEKHEKGLKYGHLLTDKPMYPLILDSRGEVLSFPPIINSALTELTSGTKNLFIDVTGLDLDALQKTLNILTTALHDMGGRIEQVKIIYPGKSMATPNYKTKKWRINVEYVNSLLGLNLSPLEIAKALRRMRHGVKISGKTIIVTPPPYRVDIMHTVDFVEDVAMGLGYDSLEPRQPQVLTYGKYHPATKIEELVREVMLGLGYTEVMNFTLTNAVDEYEKMAVKHALHVKLLNPVSSDYTIMRTWILPSLMKTLSHNRGSLYPQKIFEIGDVIEPDPSLPERAARKMRLGCVSCHAEASYSEIKSICEEILRNLSIGEWKLKPYDQPPFIEGRAAKIIVNSAEVGILGEINPQVLENWEITFPVAALELYIHEIMHFMIGNKEH
;
A
#
# COMPACT_ATOMS: atom_id res chain seq x y z
N LYS A 1 -0.27 -16.59 34.02
CA LYS A 1 1.12 -16.68 33.50
C LYS A 1 1.24 -17.96 32.72
N TYR A 2 1.61 -17.88 31.44
CA TYR A 2 1.79 -19.04 30.57
C TYR A 2 2.90 -19.96 31.11
N ARG A 3 2.61 -21.26 31.23
CA ARG A 3 3.58 -22.28 31.69
C ARG A 3 3.99 -23.16 30.52
N LEU A 4 5.27 -23.49 30.47
CA LEU A 4 5.86 -24.35 29.43
C LEU A 4 6.33 -25.67 30.05
N THR A 5 5.99 -26.77 29.41
CA THR A 5 6.55 -28.09 29.73
C THR A 5 7.91 -28.23 29.00
N PRO A 6 8.98 -28.71 29.67
CA PRO A 6 10.28 -28.92 29.03
C PRO A 6 10.20 -29.87 27.82
N PRO A 7 11.12 -29.75 26.85
CA PRO A 7 11.06 -30.54 25.63
C PRO A 7 11.34 -32.02 25.87
N LYS A 8 10.45 -32.89 25.37
CA LYS A 8 10.65 -34.35 25.33
C LYS A 8 11.11 -34.86 23.96
N THR A 9 11.07 -34.00 22.95
CA THR A 9 11.45 -34.33 21.57
C THR A 9 12.17 -33.17 20.90
N TYR A 10 12.65 -33.40 19.68
CA TYR A 10 13.41 -32.43 18.91
C TYR A 10 13.06 -32.43 17.42
N VAL A 11 13.39 -31.31 16.77
CA VAL A 11 13.46 -31.18 15.31
C VAL A 11 14.93 -31.00 14.95
N LYS A 12 15.48 -31.90 14.14
CA LYS A 12 16.85 -31.77 13.60
C LYS A 12 16.82 -31.06 12.26
N VAL A 13 17.56 -29.95 12.15
CA VAL A 13 17.63 -29.12 10.95
C VAL A 13 18.84 -29.51 10.11
N ASP A 14 18.58 -29.80 8.84
CA ASP A 14 19.61 -30.03 7.82
C ASP A 14 20.27 -28.70 7.41
N PRO A 15 21.61 -28.59 7.38
CA PRO A 15 22.30 -27.41 6.86
C PRO A 15 21.83 -26.97 5.46
N ASN A 16 21.40 -27.92 4.60
CA ASN A 16 21.03 -27.63 3.22
C ASN A 16 19.79 -26.73 3.06
N VAL A 17 19.00 -26.54 4.12
CA VAL A 17 17.83 -25.62 4.07
C VAL A 17 18.23 -24.14 4.16
N GLU A 18 19.49 -23.83 4.50
CA GLU A 18 19.96 -22.46 4.77
C GLU A 18 19.72 -21.49 3.61
N ASN A 19 19.98 -21.93 2.38
CA ASN A 19 19.84 -21.09 1.17
C ASN A 19 18.41 -21.10 0.57
N ILE A 20 17.48 -21.78 1.22
CA ILE A 20 16.10 -21.97 0.74
C ILE A 20 15.13 -21.33 1.73
N ARG A 21 15.09 -21.84 2.96
CA ARG A 21 14.22 -21.40 4.05
C ARG A 21 14.88 -21.76 5.38
N PRO A 22 15.82 -20.91 5.87
CA PRO A 22 16.84 -21.29 6.86
C PRO A 22 16.32 -21.65 8.24
N TYR A 23 15.14 -21.18 8.62
CA TYR A 23 14.68 -21.26 10.01
C TYR A 23 13.40 -22.07 10.15
N ILE A 24 13.34 -22.84 11.24
CA ILE A 24 12.17 -23.51 11.79
C ILE A 24 12.12 -23.33 13.31
N VAL A 25 10.93 -23.13 13.83
CA VAL A 25 10.60 -23.23 15.26
C VAL A 25 9.39 -24.13 15.41
N GLY A 26 9.17 -24.72 16.58
CA GLY A 26 8.00 -25.56 16.79
C GLY A 26 7.57 -25.69 18.24
N ALA A 27 6.36 -26.21 18.43
CA ALA A 27 5.76 -26.47 19.73
C ALA A 27 4.86 -27.71 19.66
N ILE A 28 4.62 -28.34 20.80
CA ILE A 28 3.59 -29.35 20.94
C ILE A 28 2.49 -28.81 21.86
N VAL A 29 1.23 -29.04 21.52
CA VAL A 29 0.09 -28.73 22.38
C VAL A 29 -0.59 -30.03 22.77
N ARG A 30 -0.68 -30.29 24.08
CA ARG A 30 -1.23 -31.51 24.67
C ARG A 30 -2.58 -31.27 25.32
N GLY A 31 -3.42 -32.29 25.31
CA GLY A 31 -4.67 -32.31 26.08
C GLY A 31 -5.67 -31.27 25.59
N PHE A 32 -5.77 -31.16 24.27
CA PHE A 32 -6.59 -30.19 23.58
C PHE A 32 -7.83 -30.89 23.01
N ASN A 33 -9.02 -30.28 23.14
CA ASN A 33 -10.26 -30.82 22.58
C ASN A 33 -10.72 -29.96 21.41
N LEU A 34 -10.51 -30.46 20.20
CA LEU A 34 -10.88 -29.84 18.94
C LEU A 34 -12.30 -30.26 18.55
N ASP A 35 -13.26 -29.36 18.71
CA ASP A 35 -14.53 -29.45 17.98
C ASP A 35 -14.36 -28.78 16.61
N SER A 36 -15.38 -28.88 15.76
CA SER A 36 -15.38 -28.26 14.42
C SER A 36 -15.07 -26.77 14.48
N ASP A 37 -15.66 -26.08 15.44
CA ASP A 37 -15.62 -24.62 15.54
C ASP A 37 -14.21 -24.15 15.91
N LYS A 38 -13.54 -24.82 16.87
CA LYS A 38 -12.14 -24.53 17.20
C LYS A 38 -11.18 -24.86 16.06
N ILE A 39 -11.48 -25.88 15.24
CA ILE A 39 -10.66 -26.17 14.06
C ILE A 39 -10.75 -24.99 13.08
N GLU A 40 -11.95 -24.50 12.81
CA GLU A 40 -12.19 -23.35 11.94
C GLU A 40 -11.52 -22.08 12.49
N GLU A 41 -11.64 -21.80 13.79
CA GLU A 41 -10.96 -20.67 14.45
C GLU A 41 -9.43 -20.76 14.29
N LEU A 42 -8.85 -21.95 14.45
CA LEU A 42 -7.40 -22.15 14.30
C LEU A 42 -6.92 -22.00 12.86
N ILE A 43 -7.71 -22.47 11.90
CA ILE A 43 -7.40 -22.28 10.47
C ILE A 43 -7.47 -20.79 10.13
N THR A 44 -8.50 -20.09 10.60
CA THR A 44 -8.64 -18.63 10.41
C THR A 44 -7.44 -17.89 11.01
N MET A 45 -7.08 -18.19 12.27
CA MET A 45 -5.92 -17.60 12.92
C MET A 45 -4.60 -17.90 12.18
N GLN A 46 -4.45 -19.10 11.61
CA GLN A 46 -3.30 -19.46 10.80
C GLN A 46 -3.20 -18.60 9.54
N GLU A 47 -4.29 -18.44 8.80
CA GLU A 47 -4.30 -17.65 7.56
C GLU A 47 -4.08 -16.15 7.84
N ASP A 48 -4.66 -15.59 8.90
CA ASP A 48 -4.43 -14.21 9.31
C ASP A 48 -2.96 -13.96 9.63
N LEU A 49 -2.31 -14.89 10.35
CA LEU A 49 -0.89 -14.77 10.68
C LEU A 49 0.01 -14.97 9.45
N HIS A 50 -0.38 -15.81 8.48
CA HIS A 50 0.31 -15.91 7.19
C HIS A 50 0.26 -14.60 6.42
N TRP A 51 -0.87 -13.87 6.49
CA TRP A 51 -1.03 -12.60 5.81
C TRP A 51 -0.27 -11.47 6.51
N ILE A 52 -0.50 -11.28 7.81
CA ILE A 52 0.03 -10.15 8.59
C ILE A 52 1.54 -10.31 8.85
N LEU A 53 1.95 -11.37 9.55
CA LEU A 53 3.36 -11.58 9.91
C LEU A 53 4.13 -12.31 8.81
N GLY A 54 3.44 -13.17 8.06
CA GLY A 54 4.03 -13.96 6.99
C GLY A 54 4.22 -13.23 5.68
N ARG A 55 3.60 -12.06 5.43
CA ARG A 55 3.57 -11.36 4.13
C ARG A 55 3.18 -12.32 3.00
N ASP A 56 2.00 -12.94 3.17
CA ASP A 56 1.48 -14.02 2.34
C ASP A 56 2.47 -15.20 2.23
N ARG A 57 2.82 -15.77 3.41
CA ARG A 57 3.71 -16.94 3.59
C ARG A 57 5.18 -16.76 3.21
N ARG A 58 5.54 -15.68 2.50
CA ARG A 58 6.91 -15.36 2.08
C ARG A 58 7.89 -15.37 3.25
N LYS A 59 7.57 -14.64 4.32
CA LYS A 59 8.41 -14.46 5.51
C LYS A 59 8.21 -15.57 6.55
N VAL A 60 6.97 -16.03 6.75
CA VAL A 60 6.57 -16.99 7.79
C VAL A 60 5.48 -17.92 7.25
N ALA A 61 5.64 -19.22 7.41
CA ALA A 61 4.62 -20.23 7.10
C ALA A 61 4.43 -21.13 8.31
N ILE A 62 3.18 -21.46 8.62
CA ILE A 62 2.76 -22.21 9.81
C ILE A 62 2.19 -23.54 9.33
N GLY A 63 2.66 -24.64 9.91
CA GLY A 63 2.08 -25.98 9.80
C GLY A 63 1.40 -26.39 11.10
N LEU A 64 0.12 -26.75 11.02
CA LEU A 64 -0.63 -27.38 12.11
C LEU A 64 -0.82 -28.86 11.78
N HIS A 65 -0.33 -29.74 12.66
CA HIS A 65 -0.27 -31.18 12.43
C HIS A 65 -0.92 -31.97 13.57
N ASN A 66 -1.72 -32.97 13.22
CA ASN A 66 -2.21 -33.97 14.15
C ASN A 66 -1.04 -34.82 14.65
N LEU A 67 -0.64 -34.63 15.92
CA LEU A 67 0.48 -35.35 16.53
C LEU A 67 0.13 -36.81 16.85
N ASP A 68 -1.16 -37.16 16.97
CA ASP A 68 -1.58 -38.50 17.38
C ASP A 68 -1.24 -39.59 16.36
N VAL A 69 -1.07 -39.20 15.09
CA VAL A 69 -0.73 -40.09 13.96
C VAL A 69 0.75 -40.04 13.59
N LEU A 70 1.54 -39.19 14.25
CA LEU A 70 2.95 -38.95 13.96
C LEU A 70 3.88 -39.61 14.99
N LYS A 71 5.12 -39.90 14.57
CA LYS A 71 6.15 -40.45 15.46
C LYS A 71 7.36 -39.51 15.59
N PRO A 72 7.50 -38.75 16.69
CA PRO A 72 8.70 -37.97 16.97
C PRO A 72 9.95 -38.86 17.15
N PRO A 73 11.19 -38.36 16.99
CA PRO A 73 11.55 -36.97 16.68
C PRO A 73 11.38 -36.60 15.20
N PHE A 74 11.48 -35.31 14.89
CA PHE A 74 11.24 -34.76 13.56
C PHE A 74 12.53 -34.29 12.88
N ARG A 75 12.49 -34.16 11.55
CA ARG A 75 13.60 -33.66 10.73
C ARG A 75 13.09 -32.58 9.78
N TYR A 76 13.82 -31.47 9.69
CA TYR A 76 13.60 -30.42 8.69
C TYR A 76 14.75 -30.48 7.68
N ILE A 77 14.45 -30.93 6.46
CA ILE A 77 15.44 -31.29 5.45
C ILE A 77 15.25 -30.49 4.16
N ALA A 78 16.27 -30.47 3.31
CA ALA A 78 16.13 -30.07 1.90
C ALA A 78 16.10 -31.35 1.04
N ALA A 79 15.16 -31.42 0.10
CA ALA A 79 14.98 -32.57 -0.78
C ALA A 79 14.84 -32.13 -2.25
N LYS A 80 15.21 -33.01 -3.19
CA LYS A 80 14.94 -32.76 -4.61
C LYS A 80 13.47 -32.99 -4.95
N GLY A 81 13.01 -32.38 -6.04
CA GLY A 81 11.60 -32.36 -6.44
C GLY A 81 10.93 -33.72 -6.63
N ASP A 82 11.71 -34.72 -7.00
CA ASP A 82 11.34 -36.10 -7.32
C ASP A 82 11.71 -37.13 -6.22
N GLU A 83 12.47 -36.71 -5.21
CA GLU A 83 13.03 -37.59 -4.18
C GLU A 83 11.97 -38.09 -3.19
N TYR A 84 10.97 -37.24 -2.89
CA TYR A 84 9.87 -37.56 -1.98
C TYR A 84 8.53 -37.40 -2.67
N SER A 85 7.58 -38.21 -2.21
CA SER A 85 6.18 -38.07 -2.58
C SER A 85 5.29 -38.29 -1.36
N PHE A 86 4.17 -37.59 -1.31
CA PHE A 86 3.16 -37.72 -0.26
C PHE A 86 1.78 -37.31 -0.80
N THR A 87 0.71 -37.58 -0.04
CA THR A 87 -0.62 -37.12 -0.40
C THR A 87 -0.84 -35.72 0.18
N PRO A 88 -0.89 -34.65 -0.64
CA PRO A 88 -1.12 -33.30 -0.13
C PRO A 88 -2.55 -33.16 0.40
N LEU A 89 -2.75 -32.28 1.39
CA LEU A 89 -4.07 -31.98 1.95
C LEU A 89 -5.05 -31.53 0.86
N GLY A 90 -6.25 -32.13 0.83
CA GLY A 90 -7.25 -31.89 -0.22
C GLY A 90 -7.08 -32.76 -1.48
N SER A 91 -6.10 -33.69 -1.50
CA SER A 91 -5.90 -34.66 -2.58
C SER A 91 -6.10 -36.10 -2.09
N TRP A 92 -6.43 -37.00 -3.01
CA TRP A 92 -6.55 -38.45 -2.75
C TRP A 92 -5.38 -39.27 -3.31
N ARG A 93 -4.47 -38.65 -4.07
CA ARG A 93 -3.32 -39.33 -4.69
C ARG A 93 -2.00 -38.82 -4.16
N LYS A 94 -1.01 -39.72 -4.11
CA LYS A 94 0.38 -39.40 -3.81
C LYS A 94 0.97 -38.60 -4.97
N MET A 95 1.68 -37.52 -4.67
CA MET A 95 2.31 -36.63 -5.65
C MET A 95 3.75 -36.34 -5.21
N THR A 96 4.64 -36.21 -6.17
CA THR A 96 5.99 -35.66 -5.95
C THR A 96 5.94 -34.15 -5.67
N LEU A 97 7.03 -33.55 -5.18
CA LEU A 97 7.06 -32.11 -4.88
C LEU A 97 6.89 -31.27 -6.16
N ASN A 98 7.51 -31.70 -7.27
CA ASN A 98 7.36 -31.04 -8.57
C ASN A 98 5.89 -31.12 -9.06
N GLU A 99 5.26 -32.29 -8.95
CA GLU A 99 3.84 -32.41 -9.32
C GLU A 99 2.94 -31.55 -8.45
N ILE A 100 3.26 -31.38 -7.17
CA ILE A 100 2.53 -30.46 -6.29
C ILE A 100 2.66 -29.03 -6.81
N LEU A 101 3.88 -28.56 -7.12
CA LEU A 101 4.12 -27.20 -7.62
C LEU A 101 3.41 -26.93 -8.96
N GLU A 102 3.35 -27.92 -9.84
CA GLU A 102 2.78 -27.77 -11.19
C GLU A 102 1.25 -27.98 -11.24
N LYS A 103 0.69 -28.87 -10.41
CA LYS A 103 -0.69 -29.36 -10.59
C LYS A 103 -1.61 -29.10 -9.39
N HIS A 104 -1.08 -28.88 -8.19
CA HIS A 104 -1.90 -28.66 -7.01
C HIS A 104 -2.28 -27.17 -6.88
N GLU A 105 -3.50 -26.88 -6.46
CA GLU A 105 -4.01 -25.50 -6.31
C GLU A 105 -3.06 -24.62 -5.47
N LYS A 106 -2.61 -25.13 -4.32
CA LYS A 106 -1.65 -24.42 -3.45
C LYS A 106 -0.25 -24.32 -4.05
N GLY A 107 0.15 -25.28 -4.90
CA GLY A 107 1.41 -25.21 -5.64
C GLY A 107 1.40 -24.11 -6.68
N LEU A 108 0.31 -24.00 -7.45
CA LEU A 108 0.10 -22.92 -8.41
C LEU A 108 0.07 -21.54 -7.72
N LYS A 109 -0.58 -21.45 -6.56
CA LYS A 109 -0.69 -20.20 -5.80
C LYS A 109 0.64 -19.75 -5.19
N TYR A 110 1.34 -20.65 -4.50
CA TYR A 110 2.51 -20.30 -3.66
C TYR A 110 3.86 -20.77 -4.20
N GLY A 111 3.88 -21.51 -5.31
CA GLY A 111 5.09 -22.07 -5.90
C GLY A 111 6.13 -21.01 -6.28
N HIS A 112 5.66 -19.80 -6.62
CA HIS A 112 6.52 -18.64 -6.90
C HIS A 112 7.47 -18.26 -5.75
N LEU A 113 7.18 -18.70 -4.51
CA LEU A 113 8.03 -18.49 -3.33
C LEU A 113 9.29 -19.37 -3.32
N LEU A 114 9.30 -20.44 -4.13
CA LEU A 114 10.39 -21.40 -4.25
C LEU A 114 11.02 -21.43 -5.64
N THR A 115 10.69 -20.47 -6.51
CA THR A 115 11.25 -20.37 -7.86
C THR A 115 12.78 -20.30 -7.80
N ASP A 116 13.44 -20.96 -8.76
CA ASP A 116 14.90 -21.04 -8.91
C ASP A 116 15.65 -21.74 -7.77
N LYS A 117 14.96 -22.52 -6.93
CA LYS A 117 15.60 -23.32 -5.87
C LYS A 117 15.87 -24.75 -6.36
N PRO A 118 17.11 -25.27 -6.21
CA PRO A 118 17.46 -26.63 -6.65
C PRO A 118 16.93 -27.74 -5.74
N MET A 119 16.51 -27.39 -4.52
CA MET A 119 15.93 -28.27 -3.52
C MET A 119 14.83 -27.52 -2.76
N TYR A 120 13.97 -28.29 -2.10
CA TYR A 120 12.78 -27.82 -1.44
C TYR A 120 12.74 -28.27 0.03
N PRO A 121 12.22 -27.45 0.95
CA PRO A 121 12.21 -27.81 2.35
C PRO A 121 11.07 -28.80 2.67
N LEU A 122 11.36 -29.83 3.46
CA LEU A 122 10.38 -30.82 3.94
C LEU A 122 10.51 -31.02 5.45
N ILE A 123 9.38 -31.37 6.08
CA ILE A 123 9.35 -31.83 7.46
C ILE A 123 8.94 -33.30 7.50
N LEU A 124 9.73 -34.13 8.16
CA LEU A 124 9.53 -35.58 8.28
C LEU A 124 9.44 -36.02 9.75
N ASP A 125 8.71 -37.12 10.00
CA ASP A 125 8.73 -37.84 11.28
C ASP A 125 9.88 -38.88 11.35
N SER A 126 9.98 -39.62 12.46
CA SER A 126 11.04 -40.62 12.65
C SER A 126 10.90 -41.85 11.76
N ARG A 127 9.73 -42.06 11.12
CA ARG A 127 9.48 -43.14 10.15
C ARG A 127 9.76 -42.70 8.72
N GLY A 128 10.03 -41.41 8.49
CA GLY A 128 10.23 -40.83 7.16
C GLY A 128 8.93 -40.38 6.50
N GLU A 129 7.81 -40.34 7.23
CA GLU A 129 6.55 -39.81 6.70
C GLU A 129 6.61 -38.29 6.59
N VAL A 130 6.07 -37.74 5.49
CA VAL A 130 6.05 -36.30 5.24
C VAL A 130 4.91 -35.64 6.01
N LEU A 131 5.25 -34.65 6.85
CA LEU A 131 4.28 -33.80 7.56
C LEU A 131 3.85 -32.63 6.67
N SER A 132 4.82 -31.94 6.06
CA SER A 132 4.57 -30.77 5.23
C SER A 132 5.70 -30.52 4.23
N PHE A 133 5.34 -29.77 3.19
CA PHE A 133 6.21 -29.15 2.22
C PHE A 133 6.06 -27.61 2.33
N PRO A 134 6.79 -26.95 3.26
CA PRO A 134 6.68 -25.51 3.44
C PRO A 134 7.23 -24.69 2.24
N PRO A 135 6.74 -23.48 1.99
CA PRO A 135 5.53 -22.86 2.55
C PRO A 135 4.24 -23.28 1.82
N ILE A 136 4.27 -24.37 1.04
CA ILE A 136 3.27 -24.72 0.04
C ILE A 136 2.06 -25.42 0.67
N ILE A 137 2.23 -26.60 1.25
CA ILE A 137 1.11 -27.45 1.68
C ILE A 137 1.50 -28.48 2.75
N ASN A 138 0.52 -28.87 3.58
CA ASN A 138 0.64 -29.96 4.55
C ASN A 138 0.23 -31.30 3.94
N SER A 139 0.65 -32.39 4.57
CA SER A 139 0.24 -33.74 4.23
C SER A 139 -1.14 -34.06 4.78
N ALA A 140 -1.98 -34.72 3.98
CA ALA A 140 -3.27 -35.24 4.39
C ALA A 140 -3.15 -36.22 5.58
N LEU A 141 -1.99 -36.87 5.74
CA LEU A 141 -1.68 -37.73 6.89
C LEU A 141 -1.91 -37.00 8.23
N THR A 142 -1.61 -35.71 8.28
CA THR A 142 -1.59 -34.92 9.52
C THR A 142 -2.77 -33.97 9.64
N GLU A 143 -3.80 -34.19 8.83
CA GLU A 143 -5.03 -33.39 8.85
C GLU A 143 -5.66 -33.36 10.24
N LEU A 144 -6.14 -32.18 10.62
CA LEU A 144 -6.83 -31.96 11.88
C LEU A 144 -8.27 -32.44 11.74
N THR A 145 -8.71 -33.22 12.72
CA THR A 145 -10.09 -33.70 12.81
C THR A 145 -10.61 -33.44 14.21
N SER A 146 -11.92 -33.58 14.42
CA SER A 146 -12.51 -33.48 15.76
C SER A 146 -11.98 -34.52 16.75
N GLY A 147 -11.32 -35.59 16.26
CA GLY A 147 -10.64 -36.58 17.09
C GLY A 147 -9.23 -36.21 17.52
N THR A 148 -8.64 -35.14 16.99
CA THR A 148 -7.25 -34.74 17.26
C THR A 148 -7.11 -34.20 18.68
N LYS A 149 -6.25 -34.82 19.49
CA LYS A 149 -6.02 -34.48 20.91
C LYS A 149 -4.72 -33.75 21.16
N ASN A 150 -3.74 -33.98 20.28
CA ASN A 150 -2.42 -33.41 20.38
C ASN A 150 -2.01 -32.78 19.05
N LEU A 151 -1.42 -31.59 19.13
CA LEU A 151 -0.96 -30.84 17.97
C LEU A 151 0.57 -30.74 17.97
N PHE A 152 1.17 -30.89 16.81
CA PHE A 152 2.52 -30.41 16.54
C PHE A 152 2.40 -29.19 15.63
N ILE A 153 3.04 -28.10 16.04
CA ILE A 153 3.08 -26.84 15.30
C ILE A 153 4.51 -26.64 14.83
N ASP A 154 4.68 -26.42 13.54
CA ASP A 154 5.91 -25.86 13.00
C ASP A 154 5.66 -24.47 12.42
N VAL A 155 6.69 -23.64 12.48
CA VAL A 155 6.71 -22.35 11.81
C VAL A 155 8.06 -22.23 11.12
N THR A 156 8.04 -22.09 9.80
CA THR A 156 9.23 -21.99 8.94
C THR A 156 9.33 -20.64 8.26
N GLY A 157 10.53 -20.17 7.95
CA GLY A 157 10.69 -18.86 7.32
C GLY A 157 12.12 -18.37 7.14
N LEU A 158 12.20 -17.09 6.77
CA LEU A 158 13.46 -16.39 6.50
C LEU A 158 13.95 -15.56 7.70
N ASP A 159 13.09 -15.36 8.71
CA ASP A 159 13.35 -14.50 9.86
C ASP A 159 12.99 -15.22 11.16
N LEU A 160 14.01 -15.58 11.94
CA LEU A 160 13.86 -16.34 13.18
C LEU A 160 13.06 -15.60 14.26
N ASP A 161 13.18 -14.27 14.34
CA ASP A 161 12.47 -13.46 15.34
C ASP A 161 10.97 -13.43 15.01
N ALA A 162 10.61 -13.23 13.73
CA ALA A 162 9.23 -13.31 13.26
C ALA A 162 8.62 -14.69 13.50
N LEU A 163 9.40 -15.76 13.30
CA LEU A 163 9.00 -17.14 13.60
C LEU A 163 8.67 -17.34 15.08
N GLN A 164 9.58 -16.92 15.98
CA GLN A 164 9.36 -17.04 17.43
C GLN A 164 8.16 -16.23 17.90
N LYS A 165 7.99 -15.01 17.39
CA LYS A 165 6.84 -14.14 17.65
C LYS A 165 5.53 -14.80 17.22
N THR A 166 5.49 -15.33 15.99
CA THR A 166 4.31 -16.04 15.45
C THR A 166 3.97 -17.27 16.29
N LEU A 167 4.98 -18.08 16.63
CA LEU A 167 4.80 -19.26 17.47
C LEU A 167 4.31 -18.87 18.88
N ASN A 168 4.81 -17.78 19.45
CA ASN A 168 4.35 -17.29 20.75
C ASN A 168 2.89 -16.85 20.72
N ILE A 169 2.45 -16.16 19.68
CA ILE A 169 1.03 -15.76 19.50
C ILE A 169 0.14 -17.01 19.42
N LEU A 170 0.46 -17.95 18.52
CA LEU A 170 -0.31 -19.19 18.36
C LEU A 170 -0.38 -20.02 19.66
N THR A 171 0.77 -20.25 20.28
CA THR A 171 0.84 -21.13 21.46
C THR A 171 0.21 -20.51 22.69
N THR A 172 0.20 -19.17 22.82
CA THR A 172 -0.53 -18.52 23.92
C THR A 172 -2.04 -18.53 23.70
N ALA A 173 -2.52 -18.34 22.47
CA ALA A 173 -3.94 -18.51 22.15
C ALA A 173 -4.41 -19.94 22.43
N LEU A 174 -3.66 -20.94 21.96
CA LEU A 174 -3.94 -22.36 22.22
C LEU A 174 -3.89 -22.72 23.71
N HIS A 175 -3.01 -22.07 24.48
CA HIS A 175 -3.01 -22.21 25.93
C HIS A 175 -4.29 -21.65 26.55
N ASP A 176 -4.75 -20.48 26.09
CA ASP A 176 -5.97 -19.84 26.60
C ASP A 176 -7.23 -20.63 26.21
N MET A 177 -7.18 -21.40 25.11
CA MET A 177 -8.17 -22.41 24.73
C MET A 177 -8.08 -23.71 25.56
N GLY A 178 -7.21 -23.79 26.56
CA GLY A 178 -7.07 -24.92 27.49
C GLY A 178 -5.95 -25.92 27.17
N GLY A 179 -5.20 -25.71 26.10
CA GLY A 179 -4.08 -26.56 25.70
C GLY A 179 -2.87 -26.44 26.64
N ARG A 180 -2.13 -27.54 26.81
CA ARG A 180 -0.85 -27.52 27.56
C ARG A 180 0.32 -27.44 26.58
N ILE A 181 1.10 -26.37 26.68
CA ILE A 181 2.21 -26.12 25.75
C ILE A 181 3.46 -26.87 26.23
N GLU A 182 3.98 -27.72 25.35
CA GLU A 182 5.21 -28.47 25.47
C GLU A 182 6.24 -27.90 24.50
N GLN A 183 7.44 -27.61 25.00
CA GLN A 183 8.52 -27.11 24.17
C GLN A 183 9.04 -28.19 23.23
N VAL A 184 9.62 -27.78 22.10
CA VAL A 184 10.37 -28.64 21.19
C VAL A 184 11.79 -28.13 21.10
N LYS A 185 12.76 -29.04 21.18
CA LYS A 185 14.18 -28.69 21.00
C LYS A 185 14.49 -28.60 19.51
N ILE A 186 14.88 -27.44 19.01
CA ILE A 186 15.34 -27.26 17.63
C ILE A 186 16.85 -27.38 17.60
N ILE A 187 17.37 -28.31 16.80
CA ILE A 187 18.80 -28.62 16.69
C ILE A 187 19.29 -28.18 15.31
N TYR A 188 20.01 -27.06 15.28
CA TYR A 188 20.74 -26.57 14.11
C TYR A 188 22.20 -27.08 14.14
N PRO A 189 22.93 -26.97 13.03
CA PRO A 189 24.38 -27.17 13.04
C PRO A 189 25.05 -26.26 14.08
N GLY A 190 25.71 -26.85 15.08
CA GLY A 190 26.46 -26.13 16.11
C GLY A 190 25.64 -25.40 17.19
N LYS A 191 24.31 -25.38 17.13
CA LYS A 191 23.46 -24.72 18.15
C LYS A 191 22.12 -25.41 18.36
N SER A 192 21.55 -25.30 19.56
CA SER A 192 20.18 -25.74 19.82
C SER A 192 19.41 -24.75 20.67
N MET A 193 18.09 -24.73 20.51
CA MET A 193 17.18 -23.87 21.28
C MET A 193 15.89 -24.63 21.62
N ALA A 194 15.20 -24.22 22.68
CA ALA A 194 13.88 -24.75 23.02
C ALA A 194 12.81 -23.71 22.66
N THR A 195 11.79 -24.11 21.91
CA THR A 195 10.70 -23.25 21.45
C THR A 195 9.35 -23.81 21.91
N PRO A 196 8.33 -22.98 22.22
CA PRO A 196 8.36 -21.53 22.23
C PRO A 196 9.16 -20.97 23.41
N ASN A 197 9.45 -19.67 23.37
CA ASN A 197 10.18 -18.96 24.42
C ASN A 197 9.36 -17.73 24.86
N TYR A 198 8.80 -17.80 26.07
CA TYR A 198 7.97 -16.72 26.64
C TYR A 198 8.75 -15.68 27.45
N LYS A 199 10.09 -15.66 27.35
CA LYS A 199 10.88 -14.59 27.97
C LYS A 199 10.63 -13.28 27.23
N THR A 200 10.09 -12.29 27.94
CA THR A 200 9.90 -10.94 27.43
C THR A 200 10.83 -9.94 28.09
N LYS A 201 11.17 -8.88 27.35
CA LYS A 201 11.95 -7.75 27.87
C LYS A 201 11.13 -6.99 28.90
N LYS A 202 11.76 -6.60 30.01
CA LYS A 202 11.18 -5.65 30.97
C LYS A 202 11.54 -4.23 30.54
N TRP A 203 10.55 -3.37 30.51
CA TRP A 203 10.67 -1.98 30.13
C TRP A 203 10.52 -1.09 31.36
N ARG A 204 11.23 0.04 31.37
CA ARG A 204 11.12 1.07 32.40
C ARG A 204 10.49 2.29 31.73
N ILE A 205 9.36 2.73 32.25
CA ILE A 205 8.68 3.95 31.80
C ILE A 205 8.62 4.94 32.97
N ASN A 206 8.86 6.21 32.69
CA ASN A 206 8.76 7.27 33.68
C ASN A 206 7.33 7.86 33.64
N VAL A 207 6.74 8.06 34.82
CA VAL A 207 5.40 8.66 34.97
C VAL A 207 5.31 10.04 34.34
N GLU A 208 6.36 10.85 34.47
CA GLU A 208 6.45 12.19 33.89
C GLU A 208 6.41 12.15 32.36
N TYR A 209 7.09 11.19 31.74
CA TYR A 209 7.07 11.00 30.29
C TYR A 209 5.68 10.62 29.76
N VAL A 210 4.98 9.73 30.48
CA VAL A 210 3.59 9.35 30.15
C VAL A 210 2.69 10.58 30.22
N ASN A 211 2.78 11.34 31.31
CA ASN A 211 1.97 12.54 31.52
C ASN A 211 2.28 13.64 30.51
N SER A 212 3.55 13.86 30.15
CA SER A 212 3.94 14.88 29.18
C SER A 212 3.38 14.59 27.78
N LEU A 213 3.32 13.31 27.39
CA LEU A 213 2.78 12.92 26.09
C LEU A 213 1.25 12.91 26.05
N LEU A 214 0.60 12.47 27.13
CA LEU A 214 -0.86 12.43 27.21
C LEU A 214 -1.48 13.79 27.57
N GLY A 215 -0.69 14.74 28.08
CA GLY A 215 -1.21 16.01 28.59
C GLY A 215 -2.00 15.87 29.90
N LEU A 216 -1.77 14.79 30.64
CA LEU A 216 -2.49 14.44 31.87
C LEU A 216 -1.60 14.58 33.10
N ASN A 217 -2.18 14.40 34.29
CA ASN A 217 -1.46 14.35 35.55
C ASN A 217 -1.81 13.08 36.33
N LEU A 218 -1.55 11.92 35.71
CA LEU A 218 -1.84 10.61 36.26
C LEU A 218 -0.82 10.23 37.34
N SER A 219 -1.31 9.62 38.41
CA SER A 219 -0.50 8.97 39.43
C SER A 219 0.12 7.66 38.91
N PRO A 220 1.21 7.17 39.52
CA PRO A 220 1.80 5.87 39.17
C PRO A 220 0.80 4.71 39.26
N LEU A 221 -0.20 4.81 40.15
CA LEU A 221 -1.22 3.78 40.36
C LEU A 221 -2.24 3.76 39.22
N GLU A 222 -2.68 4.92 38.74
CA GLU A 222 -3.61 5.03 37.61
C GLU A 222 -2.99 4.47 36.33
N ILE A 223 -1.74 4.87 36.04
CA ILE A 223 -0.97 4.35 34.90
C ILE A 223 -0.82 2.83 35.00
N ALA A 224 -0.49 2.31 36.19
CA ALA A 224 -0.39 0.87 36.40
C ALA A 224 -1.72 0.13 36.23
N LYS A 225 -2.85 0.75 36.62
CA LYS A 225 -4.19 0.17 36.42
C LYS A 225 -4.55 0.13 34.94
N ALA A 226 -4.28 1.18 34.19
CA ALA A 226 -4.50 1.23 32.74
C ALA A 226 -3.67 0.16 32.01
N LEU A 227 -2.36 0.08 32.28
CA LEU A 227 -1.50 -0.94 31.68
C LEU A 227 -1.89 -2.38 32.02
N ARG A 228 -2.40 -2.63 33.24
CA ARG A 228 -2.91 -3.95 33.62
C ARG A 228 -4.20 -4.32 32.87
N ARG A 229 -5.07 -3.36 32.57
CA ARG A 229 -6.25 -3.57 31.70
C ARG A 229 -5.80 -4.00 30.30
N MET A 230 -4.69 -3.44 29.81
CA MET A 230 -4.02 -3.86 28.57
C MET A 230 -3.17 -5.13 28.71
N ARG A 231 -3.38 -5.91 29.78
CA ARG A 231 -2.78 -7.22 30.08
C ARG A 231 -1.26 -7.21 30.33
N HIS A 232 -0.68 -6.04 30.60
CA HIS A 232 0.73 -5.95 30.98
C HIS A 232 0.99 -6.39 32.42
N GLY A 233 2.14 -7.02 32.64
CA GLY A 233 2.68 -7.21 33.99
C GLY A 233 3.30 -5.91 34.48
N VAL A 234 2.83 -5.36 35.61
CA VAL A 234 3.26 -4.02 36.08
C VAL A 234 3.76 -4.05 37.51
N LYS A 235 4.95 -3.51 37.74
CA LYS A 235 5.53 -3.23 39.07
C LYS A 235 5.86 -1.74 39.19
N ILE A 236 5.35 -1.08 40.24
CA ILE A 236 5.65 0.31 40.56
C ILE A 236 6.95 0.39 41.35
N SER A 237 7.80 1.37 41.03
CA SER A 237 9.07 1.66 41.72
C SER A 237 9.28 3.18 41.80
N GLY A 238 8.59 3.83 42.75
CA GLY A 238 8.60 5.29 42.87
C GLY A 238 7.97 5.96 41.64
N LYS A 239 8.72 6.85 40.98
CA LYS A 239 8.30 7.52 39.73
C LYS A 239 8.51 6.69 38.46
N THR A 240 9.06 5.48 38.59
CA THR A 240 9.30 4.57 37.46
C THR A 240 8.37 3.38 37.55
N ILE A 241 7.76 3.01 36.42
CA ILE A 241 6.93 1.82 36.27
C ILE A 241 7.70 0.80 35.44
N ILE A 242 7.84 -0.41 35.97
CA ILE A 242 8.44 -1.54 35.27
C ILE A 242 7.31 -2.33 34.61
N VAL A 243 7.30 -2.35 33.28
CA VAL A 243 6.29 -3.01 32.47
C VAL A 243 6.88 -4.25 31.83
N THR A 244 6.16 -5.36 31.89
CA THR A 244 6.52 -6.63 31.27
C THR A 244 5.37 -7.01 30.34
N PRO A 245 5.49 -6.78 29.03
CA PRO A 245 4.47 -7.21 28.10
C PRO A 245 4.34 -8.73 28.08
N PRO A 246 3.13 -9.25 27.84
CA PRO A 246 2.94 -10.68 27.63
C PRO A 246 3.61 -11.11 26.31
N PRO A 247 3.99 -12.40 26.18
CA PRO A 247 4.81 -12.88 25.06
C PRO A 247 4.14 -12.81 23.67
N TYR A 248 2.82 -12.62 23.62
CA TYR A 248 2.06 -12.42 22.38
C TYR A 248 1.99 -10.95 21.92
N ARG A 249 2.38 -9.97 22.76
CA ARG A 249 2.45 -8.55 22.38
C ARG A 249 3.76 -8.30 21.65
N VAL A 250 3.75 -8.59 20.35
CA VAL A 250 4.91 -8.50 19.46
C VAL A 250 5.09 -7.11 18.83
N ASP A 251 4.06 -6.27 18.99
CA ASP A 251 3.92 -4.89 18.54
C ASP A 251 4.71 -3.89 19.40
N ILE A 252 5.06 -4.24 20.64
CA ILE A 252 5.79 -3.36 21.56
C ILE A 252 7.27 -3.22 21.12
N MET A 253 7.62 -2.05 20.60
CA MET A 253 8.95 -1.70 20.09
C MET A 253 9.59 -0.51 20.82
N HIS A 254 8.79 0.37 21.41
CA HIS A 254 9.23 1.59 22.07
C HIS A 254 8.44 1.87 23.36
N THR A 255 8.91 2.80 24.19
CA THR A 255 8.18 3.19 25.40
C THR A 255 6.86 3.91 25.11
N VAL A 256 6.71 4.48 23.91
CA VAL A 256 5.50 5.17 23.44
C VAL A 256 4.33 4.20 23.29
N ASP A 257 4.58 2.94 22.92
CA ASP A 257 3.51 1.93 22.80
C ASP A 257 2.84 1.67 24.17
N PHE A 258 3.60 1.80 25.26
CA PHE A 258 3.00 1.77 26.60
C PHE A 258 2.22 3.04 26.94
N VAL A 259 2.59 4.19 26.40
CA VAL A 259 1.83 5.44 26.57
C VAL A 259 0.48 5.33 25.85
N GLU A 260 0.47 4.75 24.65
CA GLU A 260 -0.75 4.39 23.93
C GLU A 260 -1.60 3.41 24.73
N ASP A 261 -1.02 2.31 25.23
CA ASP A 261 -1.74 1.35 26.08
C ASP A 261 -2.29 2.00 27.37
N VAL A 262 -1.65 3.04 27.89
CA VAL A 262 -2.20 3.83 29.02
C VAL A 262 -3.43 4.60 28.56
N ALA A 263 -3.36 5.32 27.44
CA ALA A 263 -4.51 6.03 26.88
C ALA A 263 -5.69 5.09 26.61
N MET A 264 -5.43 3.94 25.97
CA MET A 264 -6.45 2.91 25.72
C MET A 264 -7.01 2.32 27.01
N GLY A 265 -6.16 2.05 28.01
CA GLY A 265 -6.59 1.49 29.30
C GLY A 265 -7.42 2.46 30.15
N LEU A 266 -7.26 3.77 29.94
CA LEU A 266 -8.14 4.81 30.47
C LEU A 266 -9.45 4.92 29.66
N GLY A 267 -9.33 4.78 28.34
CA GLY A 267 -10.39 4.98 27.35
C GLY A 267 -10.24 6.34 26.69
N TYR A 268 -10.11 6.38 25.36
CA TYR A 268 -9.88 7.63 24.62
C TYR A 268 -10.97 8.68 24.87
N ASP A 269 -12.22 8.25 25.02
CA ASP A 269 -13.36 9.13 25.27
C ASP A 269 -13.27 9.88 26.61
N SER A 270 -12.41 9.43 27.52
CA SER A 270 -12.16 10.13 28.80
C SER A 270 -11.16 11.28 28.69
N LEU A 271 -10.49 11.43 27.55
CA LEU A 271 -9.48 12.46 27.34
C LEU A 271 -10.14 13.75 26.83
N GLU A 272 -10.08 14.81 27.64
CA GLU A 272 -10.59 16.12 27.25
C GLU A 272 -9.70 16.77 26.18
N PRO A 273 -10.25 17.13 25.00
CA PRO A 273 -9.50 17.85 23.98
C PRO A 273 -9.02 19.21 24.51
N ARG A 274 -7.76 19.56 24.22
CA ARG A 274 -7.20 20.88 24.53
C ARG A 274 -6.70 21.54 23.26
N GLN A 275 -6.95 22.84 23.12
CA GLN A 275 -6.35 23.61 22.04
C GLN A 275 -4.84 23.75 22.28
N PRO A 276 -4.01 23.49 21.25
CA PRO A 276 -2.59 23.79 21.31
C PRO A 276 -2.36 25.28 21.62
N GLN A 277 -1.48 25.58 22.57
CA GLN A 277 -1.11 26.95 22.93
C GLN A 277 -0.07 27.53 21.96
N VAL A 278 -0.35 27.45 20.66
CA VAL A 278 0.50 28.01 19.60
C VAL A 278 -0.32 28.98 18.76
N LEU A 279 0.13 30.23 18.68
CA LEU A 279 -0.46 31.23 17.80
C LEU A 279 0.28 31.20 16.46
N THR A 280 -0.37 30.68 15.43
CA THR A 280 0.18 30.66 14.07
C THR A 280 -0.81 31.30 13.10
N TYR A 281 -0.29 31.90 12.03
CA TYR A 281 -1.09 32.50 10.97
C TYR A 281 -0.81 31.75 9.66
N GLY A 282 -1.86 31.24 9.03
CA GLY A 282 -1.76 30.66 7.70
C GLY A 282 -1.53 31.74 6.64
N LYS A 283 -0.84 31.38 5.57
CA LYS A 283 -0.75 32.18 4.34
C LYS A 283 -1.02 31.27 3.16
N TYR A 284 -1.78 31.76 2.18
CA TYR A 284 -1.94 31.05 0.91
C TYR A 284 -0.59 30.93 0.20
N HIS A 285 -0.37 29.77 -0.39
CA HIS A 285 0.72 29.59 -1.33
C HIS A 285 0.51 30.52 -2.54
N PRO A 286 1.56 31.18 -3.08
CA PRO A 286 1.41 32.09 -4.21
C PRO A 286 0.68 31.49 -5.42
N ALA A 287 0.92 30.21 -5.71
CA ALA A 287 0.22 29.49 -6.79
C ALA A 287 -1.31 29.47 -6.58
N THR A 288 -1.79 29.22 -5.36
CA THR A 288 -3.22 29.19 -5.04
C THR A 288 -3.89 30.53 -5.30
N LYS A 289 -3.23 31.64 -4.97
CA LYS A 289 -3.77 32.98 -5.25
C LYS A 289 -3.96 33.24 -6.74
N ILE A 290 -3.03 32.75 -7.56
CA ILE A 290 -3.08 32.91 -9.01
C ILE A 290 -4.14 31.99 -9.60
N GLU A 291 -4.26 30.77 -9.07
CA GLU A 291 -5.32 29.84 -9.45
C GLU A 291 -6.71 30.41 -9.18
N GLU A 292 -6.95 30.95 -7.98
CA GLU A 292 -8.20 31.62 -7.61
C GLU A 292 -8.49 32.82 -8.53
N LEU A 293 -7.49 33.66 -8.80
CA LEU A 293 -7.64 34.80 -9.71
C LEU A 293 -8.04 34.36 -11.12
N VAL A 294 -7.37 33.35 -11.69
CA VAL A 294 -7.70 32.84 -13.03
C VAL A 294 -9.11 32.25 -13.05
N ARG A 295 -9.49 31.51 -12.00
CA ARG A 295 -10.84 30.94 -11.85
C ARG A 295 -11.90 32.04 -11.82
N GLU A 296 -11.73 33.08 -11.01
CA GLU A 296 -12.65 34.21 -10.95
C GLU A 296 -12.81 34.92 -12.31
N VAL A 297 -11.71 35.12 -13.03
CA VAL A 297 -11.74 35.72 -14.39
C VAL A 297 -12.55 34.85 -15.35
N MET A 298 -12.30 33.54 -15.38
CA MET A 298 -13.01 32.63 -16.29
C MET A 298 -14.50 32.54 -15.99
N LEU A 299 -14.87 32.52 -14.70
CA LEU A 299 -16.28 32.59 -14.28
C LEU A 299 -16.92 33.91 -14.73
N GLY A 300 -16.23 35.04 -14.58
CA GLY A 300 -16.68 36.36 -15.05
C GLY A 300 -16.85 36.44 -16.57
N LEU A 301 -16.06 35.67 -17.33
CA LEU A 301 -16.17 35.54 -18.79
C LEU A 301 -17.27 34.55 -19.23
N GLY A 302 -18.03 33.98 -18.28
CA GLY A 302 -19.17 33.10 -18.55
C GLY A 302 -18.79 31.65 -18.88
N TYR A 303 -17.57 31.22 -18.52
CA TYR A 303 -17.16 29.82 -18.65
C TYR A 303 -17.51 29.02 -17.38
N THR A 304 -17.78 27.73 -17.56
CA THR A 304 -18.02 26.77 -16.48
C THR A 304 -16.76 25.97 -16.19
N GLU A 305 -16.33 25.91 -14.92
CA GLU A 305 -15.16 25.11 -14.54
C GLU A 305 -15.51 23.61 -14.58
N VAL A 306 -14.62 22.81 -15.14
CA VAL A 306 -14.69 21.35 -15.13
C VAL A 306 -13.45 20.77 -14.44
N MET A 307 -13.61 19.61 -13.82
CA MET A 307 -12.52 18.91 -13.13
C MET A 307 -12.29 17.55 -13.78
N ASN A 308 -11.25 17.45 -14.60
CA ASN A 308 -10.88 16.19 -15.24
C ASN A 308 -9.82 15.45 -14.43
N PHE A 309 -9.72 14.14 -14.69
CA PHE A 309 -8.63 13.34 -14.13
C PHE A 309 -7.28 13.77 -14.73
N THR A 310 -6.24 13.83 -13.90
CA THR A 310 -4.86 13.96 -14.36
C THR A 310 -4.37 12.71 -15.08
N LEU A 311 -4.97 11.55 -14.77
CA LEU A 311 -4.71 10.30 -15.47
C LEU A 311 -5.57 10.21 -16.73
N THR A 312 -4.95 9.78 -17.82
CA THR A 312 -5.56 9.61 -19.14
C THR A 312 -4.86 8.46 -19.88
N ASN A 313 -5.06 8.36 -21.18
CA ASN A 313 -4.43 7.40 -22.06
C ASN A 313 -3.83 8.10 -23.29
N ALA A 314 -2.86 7.46 -23.93
CA ALA A 314 -2.16 8.05 -25.06
C ALA A 314 -3.06 8.30 -26.29
N VAL A 315 -4.14 7.54 -26.45
CA VAL A 315 -5.09 7.69 -27.56
C VAL A 315 -5.83 9.01 -27.45
N ASP A 316 -6.44 9.27 -26.29
CA ASP A 316 -7.12 10.53 -26.01
C ASP A 316 -6.13 11.72 -26.02
N GLU A 317 -4.97 11.55 -25.41
CA GLU A 317 -3.98 12.62 -25.23
C GLU A 317 -3.34 13.11 -26.54
N TYR A 318 -3.08 12.19 -27.48
CA TYR A 318 -2.30 12.46 -28.68
C TYR A 318 -3.02 12.10 -29.98
N GLU A 319 -3.51 10.86 -30.09
CA GLU A 319 -4.04 10.33 -31.35
C GLU A 319 -5.33 11.04 -31.77
N LYS A 320 -6.31 11.16 -30.87
CA LYS A 320 -7.57 11.88 -31.15
C LYS A 320 -7.34 13.37 -31.38
N MET A 321 -6.33 13.94 -30.73
CA MET A 321 -5.90 15.32 -30.94
C MET A 321 -5.07 15.52 -32.22
N ALA A 322 -4.78 14.45 -32.97
CA ALA A 322 -3.95 14.47 -34.18
C ALA A 322 -2.56 15.10 -33.98
N VAL A 323 -2.01 15.02 -32.76
CA VAL A 323 -0.68 15.53 -32.43
C VAL A 323 0.32 14.40 -32.29
N LYS A 324 1.61 14.72 -32.45
CA LYS A 324 2.68 13.75 -32.23
C LYS A 324 2.77 13.39 -30.75
N HIS A 325 3.07 12.13 -30.46
CA HIS A 325 3.31 11.69 -29.09
C HIS A 325 4.51 12.43 -28.50
N ALA A 326 4.26 13.13 -27.40
CA ALA A 326 5.32 13.71 -26.58
C ALA A 326 5.86 12.69 -25.58
N LEU A 327 7.01 13.03 -24.98
CA LEU A 327 7.53 12.29 -23.82
C LEU A 327 6.56 12.50 -22.64
N HIS A 328 6.13 11.42 -21.98
CA HIS A 328 5.16 11.45 -20.89
C HIS A 328 5.41 10.36 -19.83
N VAL A 329 4.80 10.53 -18.65
CA VAL A 329 4.87 9.58 -17.54
C VAL A 329 3.84 8.45 -17.74
N LYS A 330 4.28 7.20 -17.57
CA LYS A 330 3.45 5.99 -17.71
C LYS A 330 3.27 5.26 -16.39
N LEU A 331 2.11 4.66 -16.19
CA LEU A 331 1.84 3.78 -15.05
C LEU A 331 2.34 2.36 -15.34
N LEU A 332 3.04 1.75 -14.38
CA LEU A 332 3.57 0.38 -14.54
C LEU A 332 2.45 -0.67 -14.51
N ASN A 333 1.49 -0.52 -13.60
CA ASN A 333 0.37 -1.45 -13.41
C ASN A 333 -0.96 -0.67 -13.39
N PRO A 334 -1.43 -0.16 -14.54
CA PRO A 334 -2.67 0.58 -14.60
C PRO A 334 -3.86 -0.35 -14.33
N VAL A 335 -4.84 0.15 -13.56
CA VAL A 335 -6.07 -0.59 -13.22
C VAL A 335 -7.09 -0.60 -14.37
N SER A 336 -6.95 0.30 -15.35
CA SER A 336 -7.78 0.40 -16.55
C SER A 336 -6.96 0.97 -17.72
N SER A 337 -7.33 0.62 -18.95
CA SER A 337 -6.77 1.20 -20.18
C SER A 337 -6.98 2.70 -20.29
N ASP A 338 -8.00 3.24 -19.63
CA ASP A 338 -8.32 4.68 -19.65
C ASP A 338 -7.32 5.55 -18.89
N TYR A 339 -6.52 4.94 -18.01
CA TYR A 339 -5.66 5.61 -17.03
C TYR A 339 -4.22 5.04 -17.06
N THR A 340 -3.61 5.07 -18.25
CA THR A 340 -2.29 4.48 -18.52
C THR A 340 -1.15 5.50 -18.43
N ILE A 341 -1.44 6.79 -18.56
CA ILE A 341 -0.45 7.89 -18.53
C ILE A 341 -0.95 9.07 -17.69
N MET A 342 -0.04 9.96 -17.31
CA MET A 342 -0.39 11.29 -16.80
C MET A 342 -0.49 12.29 -17.95
N ARG A 343 -1.49 13.17 -17.91
CA ARG A 343 -1.68 14.21 -18.93
C ARG A 343 -0.53 15.23 -18.95
N THR A 344 -0.22 15.69 -20.14
CA THR A 344 0.81 16.67 -20.51
C THR A 344 0.24 18.04 -20.86
N TRP A 345 -1.08 18.12 -21.08
CA TRP A 345 -1.84 19.33 -21.39
C TRP A 345 -3.33 19.15 -21.04
N ILE A 346 -4.11 20.23 -21.07
CA ILE A 346 -5.50 20.26 -20.56
C ILE A 346 -6.51 20.03 -21.68
N LEU A 347 -6.24 20.53 -22.89
CA LEU A 347 -7.18 20.49 -24.01
C LEU A 347 -7.79 19.10 -24.31
N PRO A 348 -7.04 17.97 -24.33
CA PRO A 348 -7.65 16.67 -24.61
C PRO A 348 -8.74 16.29 -23.60
N SER A 349 -8.56 16.69 -22.34
CA SER A 349 -9.54 16.43 -21.27
C SER A 349 -10.81 17.25 -21.48
N LEU A 350 -10.67 18.50 -21.95
CA LEU A 350 -11.82 19.35 -22.31
C LEU A 350 -12.55 18.81 -23.54
N MET A 351 -11.82 18.36 -24.56
CA MET A 351 -12.41 17.71 -25.75
C MET A 351 -13.18 16.44 -25.37
N LYS A 352 -12.62 15.61 -24.48
CA LYS A 352 -13.32 14.46 -23.90
C LYS A 352 -14.59 14.87 -23.16
N THR A 353 -14.56 15.99 -22.42
CA THR A 353 -15.75 16.51 -21.72
C THR A 353 -16.84 16.94 -22.71
N LEU A 354 -16.49 17.72 -23.73
CA LEU A 354 -17.44 18.10 -24.80
C LEU A 354 -18.02 16.87 -25.50
N SER A 355 -17.16 15.87 -25.78
CA SER A 355 -17.55 14.61 -26.41
C SER A 355 -18.59 13.83 -25.59
N HIS A 356 -18.50 13.82 -24.26
CA HIS A 356 -19.51 13.16 -23.42
C HIS A 356 -20.80 13.99 -23.26
N ASN A 357 -20.75 15.29 -23.56
CA ASN A 357 -21.85 16.24 -23.34
C ASN A 357 -22.50 16.73 -24.64
N ARG A 358 -22.37 16.00 -25.75
CA ARG A 358 -22.96 16.40 -27.04
C ARG A 358 -24.48 16.52 -27.03
N GLY A 359 -25.15 15.81 -26.13
CA GLY A 359 -26.60 15.89 -25.92
C GLY A 359 -27.06 17.09 -25.08
N SER A 360 -26.11 17.86 -24.53
CA SER A 360 -26.39 19.03 -23.69
C SER A 360 -26.61 20.29 -24.52
N LEU A 361 -27.17 21.33 -23.90
CA LEU A 361 -27.45 22.61 -24.56
C LEU A 361 -26.15 23.33 -24.97
N TYR A 362 -26.22 24.01 -26.10
CA TYR A 362 -25.18 24.91 -26.61
C TYR A 362 -25.57 26.37 -26.33
N PRO A 363 -24.61 27.31 -26.19
CA PRO A 363 -23.16 27.12 -26.29
C PRO A 363 -22.56 26.40 -25.07
N GLN A 364 -21.55 25.57 -25.31
CA GLN A 364 -20.78 24.93 -24.24
C GLN A 364 -19.44 25.66 -24.08
N LYS A 365 -19.31 26.44 -22.99
CA LYS A 365 -18.10 27.18 -22.64
C LYS A 365 -17.53 26.60 -21.35
N ILE A 366 -16.47 25.80 -21.46
CA ILE A 366 -15.87 25.12 -20.31
C ILE A 366 -14.38 25.42 -20.21
N PHE A 367 -13.89 25.44 -18.97
CA PHE A 367 -12.48 25.65 -18.69
C PHE A 367 -12.01 24.74 -17.56
N GLU A 368 -10.70 24.54 -17.50
CA GLU A 368 -10.05 23.89 -16.38
C GLU A 368 -8.71 24.59 -16.12
N ILE A 369 -8.48 24.97 -14.86
CA ILE A 369 -7.15 25.27 -14.36
C ILE A 369 -6.66 24.07 -13.55
N GLY A 370 -5.51 23.51 -13.93
CA GLY A 370 -5.05 22.30 -13.31
C GLY A 370 -3.63 21.92 -13.69
N ASP A 371 -3.20 20.82 -13.11
CA ASP A 371 -1.83 20.34 -13.26
C ASP A 371 -1.65 19.45 -14.48
N VAL A 372 -0.49 19.59 -15.09
CA VAL A 372 0.05 18.66 -16.06
C VAL A 372 1.42 18.18 -15.60
N ILE A 373 1.82 17.01 -16.08
CA ILE A 373 3.06 16.37 -15.67
C ILE A 373 3.99 16.23 -16.88
N GLU A 374 5.13 16.90 -16.81
CA GLU A 374 6.16 16.88 -17.84
C GLU A 374 7.38 16.09 -17.35
N PRO A 375 7.94 15.16 -18.12
CA PRO A 375 9.17 14.48 -17.75
C PRO A 375 10.35 15.46 -17.62
N ASP A 376 11.05 15.40 -16.49
CA ASP A 376 12.20 16.27 -16.19
C ASP A 376 13.29 15.48 -15.47
N PRO A 377 14.31 14.97 -16.20
CA PRO A 377 15.38 14.17 -15.63
C PRO A 377 16.24 14.88 -14.57
N SER A 378 16.15 16.21 -14.44
CA SER A 378 16.92 16.98 -13.46
C SER A 378 16.35 16.90 -12.04
N LEU A 379 15.07 16.54 -11.90
CA LEU A 379 14.40 16.41 -10.61
C LEU A 379 14.54 14.99 -10.03
N PRO A 380 14.52 14.81 -8.69
CA PRO A 380 14.59 13.50 -8.05
C PRO A 380 13.50 12.52 -8.53
N GLU A 381 12.29 13.03 -8.72
CA GLU A 381 11.12 12.30 -9.21
C GLU A 381 11.13 12.08 -10.73
N ARG A 382 12.08 12.72 -11.43
CA ARG A 382 12.21 12.74 -12.90
C ARG A 382 11.01 13.29 -13.65
N ALA A 383 10.16 14.07 -12.98
CA ALA A 383 8.97 14.70 -13.55
C ALA A 383 8.68 16.03 -12.84
N ALA A 384 8.21 17.02 -13.59
CA ALA A 384 7.82 18.33 -13.13
C ALA A 384 6.30 18.50 -13.21
N ARG A 385 5.72 19.07 -12.15
CA ARG A 385 4.32 19.50 -12.10
C ARG A 385 4.23 20.94 -12.60
N LYS A 386 3.41 21.20 -13.62
CA LYS A 386 3.16 22.55 -14.14
C LYS A 386 1.66 22.86 -14.18
N MET A 387 1.32 24.07 -13.76
CA MET A 387 -0.06 24.55 -13.78
C MET A 387 -0.39 25.16 -15.15
N ARG A 388 -1.54 24.77 -15.70
CA ARG A 388 -2.05 25.26 -16.99
C ARG A 388 -3.53 25.61 -16.88
N LEU A 389 -3.97 26.54 -17.72
CA LEU A 389 -5.38 26.86 -17.94
C LEU A 389 -5.74 26.43 -19.35
N GLY A 390 -6.70 25.51 -19.50
CA GLY A 390 -7.33 25.22 -20.78
C GLY A 390 -8.75 25.77 -20.80
N CYS A 391 -9.21 26.27 -21.94
CA CYS A 391 -10.63 26.55 -22.14
C CYS A 391 -11.06 26.30 -23.59
N VAL A 392 -12.33 25.96 -23.76
CA VAL A 392 -12.96 25.69 -25.06
C VAL A 392 -14.35 26.33 -25.13
N SER A 393 -14.67 26.92 -26.28
CA SER A 393 -16.01 27.41 -26.64
C SER A 393 -16.52 26.57 -27.81
N CYS A 394 -17.67 25.91 -27.64
CA CYS A 394 -18.26 25.01 -28.62
C CYS A 394 -19.68 25.47 -28.96
N HIS A 395 -19.88 25.96 -30.20
CA HIS A 395 -21.17 26.37 -30.78
C HIS A 395 -21.00 26.72 -32.27
N ALA A 396 -22.10 27.03 -32.96
CA ALA A 396 -22.13 27.25 -34.42
C ALA A 396 -21.20 28.39 -34.90
N GLU A 397 -21.04 29.45 -34.11
CA GLU A 397 -20.21 30.61 -34.44
C GLU A 397 -18.85 30.64 -33.73
N ALA A 398 -18.45 29.56 -33.03
CA ALA A 398 -17.19 29.53 -32.31
C ALA A 398 -16.02 29.79 -33.29
N SER A 399 -15.16 30.76 -32.96
CA SER A 399 -14.17 31.28 -33.90
C SER A 399 -12.86 31.69 -33.23
N TYR A 400 -11.82 31.86 -34.04
CA TYR A 400 -10.52 32.39 -33.62
C TYR A 400 -10.65 33.75 -32.91
N SER A 401 -11.54 34.62 -33.40
CA SER A 401 -11.71 35.96 -32.82
C SER A 401 -12.28 35.91 -31.41
N GLU A 402 -13.24 35.01 -31.15
CA GLU A 402 -13.80 34.82 -29.81
C GLU A 402 -12.73 34.37 -28.81
N ILE A 403 -12.01 33.30 -29.13
CA ILE A 403 -11.03 32.74 -28.19
C ILE A 403 -9.81 33.66 -28.02
N LYS A 404 -9.45 34.44 -29.04
CA LYS A 404 -8.46 35.51 -28.93
C LYS A 404 -8.91 36.59 -27.94
N SER A 405 -10.16 37.03 -27.98
CA SER A 405 -10.69 38.01 -27.02
C SER A 405 -10.70 37.47 -25.59
N ILE A 406 -10.98 36.18 -25.40
CA ILE A 406 -10.86 35.53 -24.08
C ILE A 406 -9.41 35.53 -23.59
N CYS A 407 -8.44 35.18 -24.45
CA CYS A 407 -7.01 35.28 -24.12
C CYS A 407 -6.60 36.70 -23.72
N GLU A 408 -7.06 37.71 -24.47
CA GLU A 408 -6.78 39.13 -24.20
C GLU A 408 -7.27 39.55 -22.82
N GLU A 409 -8.49 39.18 -22.45
CA GLU A 409 -9.04 39.52 -21.14
C GLU A 409 -8.37 38.76 -20.00
N ILE A 410 -7.98 37.50 -20.18
CA ILE A 410 -7.20 36.78 -19.16
C ILE A 410 -5.85 37.49 -18.92
N LEU A 411 -5.09 37.77 -19.99
CA LEU A 411 -3.79 38.42 -19.87
C LEU A 411 -3.90 39.82 -19.26
N ARG A 412 -4.95 40.59 -19.61
CA ARG A 412 -5.25 41.90 -19.01
C ARG A 412 -5.49 41.78 -17.50
N ASN A 413 -6.33 40.84 -17.06
CA ASN A 413 -6.61 40.63 -15.63
C ASN A 413 -5.39 40.12 -14.85
N LEU A 414 -4.50 39.40 -15.51
CA LEU A 414 -3.21 38.98 -14.95
C LEU A 414 -2.13 40.09 -14.99
N SER A 415 -2.48 41.30 -15.45
CA SER A 415 -1.56 42.44 -15.58
C SER A 415 -0.36 42.17 -16.49
N ILE A 416 -0.56 41.36 -17.54
CA ILE A 416 0.44 41.08 -18.57
C ILE A 416 0.28 42.11 -19.70
N GLY A 417 1.18 43.10 -19.73
CA GLY A 417 1.11 44.24 -20.65
C GLY A 417 1.60 43.94 -22.07
N GLU A 418 2.84 43.46 -22.22
CA GLU A 418 3.46 43.23 -23.53
C GLU A 418 3.42 41.75 -23.93
N TRP A 419 2.64 41.44 -24.96
CA TRP A 419 2.56 40.11 -25.55
C TRP A 419 2.27 40.20 -27.06
N LYS A 420 2.57 39.13 -27.79
CA LYS A 420 2.32 39.05 -29.23
C LYS A 420 1.87 37.67 -29.65
N LEU A 421 1.15 37.61 -30.77
CA LEU A 421 0.77 36.37 -31.43
C LEU A 421 1.76 36.04 -32.54
N LYS A 422 2.15 34.76 -32.63
CA LYS A 422 2.86 34.21 -33.78
C LYS A 422 1.99 33.15 -34.44
N PRO A 423 1.85 33.11 -35.78
CA PRO A 423 1.11 32.06 -36.47
C PRO A 423 1.51 30.65 -36.02
N TYR A 424 0.53 29.75 -35.91
CA TYR A 424 0.73 28.35 -35.53
C TYR A 424 -0.06 27.43 -36.45
N ASP A 425 0.64 26.86 -37.43
CA ASP A 425 0.03 26.02 -38.47
C ASP A 425 0.31 24.54 -38.21
N GLN A 426 -0.16 24.02 -37.07
CA GLN A 426 0.02 22.61 -36.68
C GLN A 426 -1.25 22.08 -35.97
N PRO A 427 -1.50 20.76 -36.01
CA PRO A 427 -2.53 20.13 -35.18
C PRO A 427 -2.39 20.51 -33.69
N PRO A 428 -3.49 20.62 -32.93
CA PRO A 428 -4.85 20.19 -33.26
C PRO A 428 -5.68 21.25 -34.02
N PHE A 429 -5.08 22.35 -34.48
CA PHE A 429 -5.82 23.48 -35.03
C PHE A 429 -5.90 23.49 -36.56
N ILE A 430 -6.78 24.35 -37.08
CA ILE A 430 -6.88 24.67 -38.51
C ILE A 430 -5.71 25.57 -38.92
N GLU A 431 -5.04 25.24 -40.03
CA GLU A 431 -3.99 26.06 -40.64
C GLU A 431 -4.50 27.47 -40.95
N GLY A 432 -3.72 28.49 -40.58
CA GLY A 432 -4.07 29.90 -40.69
C GLY A 432 -5.07 30.41 -39.64
N ARG A 433 -5.58 29.55 -38.74
CA ARG A 433 -6.55 29.92 -37.69
C ARG A 433 -6.09 29.56 -36.28
N ALA A 434 -4.78 29.62 -36.04
CA ALA A 434 -4.19 29.45 -34.73
C ALA A 434 -2.92 30.28 -34.54
N ALA A 435 -2.61 30.53 -33.27
CA ALA A 435 -1.44 31.30 -32.89
C ALA A 435 -0.84 30.83 -31.56
N LYS A 436 0.49 30.96 -31.45
CA LYS A 436 1.23 30.91 -30.20
C LYS A 436 1.20 32.26 -29.51
N ILE A 437 1.11 32.24 -28.19
CA ILE A 437 1.09 33.42 -27.32
C ILE A 437 2.51 33.59 -26.77
N ILE A 438 3.13 34.73 -27.07
CA ILE A 438 4.51 35.03 -26.68
C ILE A 438 4.53 36.22 -25.71
N VAL A 439 5.08 36.03 -24.52
CA VAL A 439 5.33 37.07 -23.51
C VAL A 439 6.83 37.14 -23.25
N ASN A 440 7.46 38.31 -23.37
CA ASN A 440 8.91 38.48 -23.15
C ASN A 440 9.80 37.45 -23.88
N SER A 441 9.41 37.09 -25.12
CA SER A 441 10.06 36.05 -25.94
C SER A 441 9.87 34.59 -25.49
N ALA A 442 9.18 34.33 -24.39
CA ALA A 442 8.78 33.00 -23.96
C ALA A 442 7.39 32.63 -24.53
N GLU A 443 7.22 31.37 -24.92
CA GLU A 443 5.91 30.82 -25.27
C GLU A 443 5.13 30.52 -23.99
N VAL A 444 3.94 31.11 -23.86
CA VAL A 444 3.09 30.97 -22.67
C VAL A 444 1.72 30.37 -22.99
N GLY A 445 1.52 29.88 -24.21
CA GLY A 445 0.28 29.21 -24.59
C GLY A 445 0.02 29.19 -26.09
N ILE A 446 -1.12 28.61 -26.45
CA ILE A 446 -1.61 28.41 -27.80
C ILE A 446 -3.12 28.66 -27.85
N LEU A 447 -3.62 29.21 -28.95
CA LEU A 447 -5.05 29.39 -29.19
C LEU A 447 -5.41 29.17 -30.66
N GLY A 448 -6.63 28.74 -30.93
CA GLY A 448 -7.12 28.60 -32.31
C GLY A 448 -8.44 27.86 -32.45
N GLU A 449 -8.84 27.66 -33.70
CA GLU A 449 -9.99 26.82 -34.07
C GLU A 449 -9.55 25.37 -34.26
N ILE A 450 -10.23 24.42 -33.61
CA ILE A 450 -9.92 23.00 -33.67
C ILE A 450 -10.19 22.46 -35.08
N ASN A 451 -9.24 21.67 -35.59
CA ASN A 451 -9.31 21.05 -36.91
C ASN A 451 -10.52 20.10 -37.02
N PRO A 452 -11.26 20.10 -38.15
CA PRO A 452 -12.37 19.17 -38.37
C PRO A 452 -12.04 17.69 -38.14
N GLN A 453 -10.82 17.25 -38.46
CA GLN A 453 -10.40 15.86 -38.19
C GLN A 453 -10.38 15.54 -36.69
N VAL A 454 -9.94 16.50 -35.87
CA VAL A 454 -9.93 16.34 -34.40
C VAL A 454 -11.35 16.34 -33.87
N LEU A 455 -12.22 17.21 -34.39
CA LEU A 455 -13.65 17.19 -34.03
C LEU A 455 -14.29 15.84 -34.35
N GLU A 456 -14.00 15.26 -35.52
CA GLU A 456 -14.49 13.93 -35.90
C GLU A 456 -13.94 12.82 -34.99
N ASN A 457 -12.66 12.85 -34.62
CA ASN A 457 -12.05 11.89 -33.70
C ASN A 457 -12.71 11.89 -32.30
N TRP A 458 -13.20 13.06 -31.87
CA TRP A 458 -13.99 13.24 -30.65
C TRP A 458 -15.50 13.20 -30.89
N GLU A 459 -15.91 12.96 -32.15
CA GLU A 459 -17.27 12.95 -32.69
C GLU A 459 -18.10 14.19 -32.29
N ILE A 460 -17.47 15.36 -32.18
CA ILE A 460 -18.08 16.67 -31.88
C ILE A 460 -18.58 17.31 -33.17
N THR A 461 -19.82 17.78 -33.19
CA THR A 461 -20.49 18.27 -34.40
C THR A 461 -20.45 19.77 -34.63
N PHE A 462 -20.17 20.56 -33.58
CA PHE A 462 -20.06 22.01 -33.66
C PHE A 462 -18.59 22.45 -33.70
N PRO A 463 -18.29 23.61 -34.32
CA PRO A 463 -16.97 24.23 -34.23
C PRO A 463 -16.53 24.42 -32.77
N VAL A 464 -15.23 24.24 -32.53
CA VAL A 464 -14.62 24.48 -31.21
C VAL A 464 -13.47 25.47 -31.36
N ALA A 465 -13.52 26.55 -30.59
CA ALA A 465 -12.40 27.46 -30.40
C ALA A 465 -11.75 27.18 -29.04
N ALA A 466 -10.43 27.02 -28.99
CA ALA A 466 -9.71 26.52 -27.84
C ALA A 466 -8.47 27.36 -27.50
N LEU A 467 -8.16 27.45 -26.21
CA LEU A 467 -7.01 28.15 -25.65
C LEU A 467 -6.37 27.26 -24.57
N GLU A 468 -5.03 27.21 -24.57
CA GLU A 468 -4.28 26.72 -23.42
C GLU A 468 -3.17 27.69 -23.04
N LEU A 469 -3.14 28.13 -21.78
CA LEU A 469 -2.12 28.99 -21.19
C LEU A 469 -1.26 28.23 -20.20
N TYR A 470 0.05 28.45 -20.28
CA TYR A 470 1.04 27.88 -19.37
C TYR A 470 1.17 28.79 -18.15
N ILE A 471 0.20 28.72 -17.23
CA ILE A 471 0.13 29.61 -16.06
C ILE A 471 1.44 29.55 -15.26
N HIS A 472 2.06 28.38 -15.13
CA HIS A 472 3.37 28.23 -14.50
C HIS A 472 4.44 29.20 -15.05
N GLU A 473 4.51 29.35 -16.38
CA GLU A 473 5.44 30.26 -17.03
C GLU A 473 5.04 31.73 -16.81
N ILE A 474 3.72 32.01 -16.82
CA ILE A 474 3.18 33.36 -16.57
C ILE A 474 3.49 33.85 -15.16
N MET A 475 3.45 32.95 -14.16
CA MET A 475 3.74 33.28 -12.76
C MET A 475 5.11 33.93 -12.58
N HIS A 476 6.11 33.54 -13.38
CA HIS A 476 7.45 34.14 -13.31
C HIS A 476 7.44 35.64 -13.65
N PHE A 477 6.59 36.07 -14.58
CA PHE A 477 6.45 37.47 -14.96
C PHE A 477 5.62 38.29 -13.97
N MET A 478 4.70 37.66 -13.25
CA MET A 478 3.87 38.33 -12.23
C MET A 478 4.65 38.63 -10.94
N ILE A 479 5.62 37.78 -10.60
CA ILE A 479 6.43 37.93 -9.38
C ILE A 479 7.48 39.04 -9.55
N GLY A 480 8.04 39.21 -10.75
CA GLY A 480 9.03 40.26 -11.04
C GLY A 480 8.47 41.70 -11.04
N ASN A 481 7.16 41.87 -11.29
CA ASN A 481 6.51 43.19 -11.35
C ASN A 481 6.03 43.72 -9.97
N LYS A 482 6.23 42.99 -8.87
CA LYS A 482 5.78 43.40 -7.52
C LYS A 482 6.87 44.08 -6.66
N GLU A 483 8.03 44.42 -7.23
CA GLU A 483 9.10 45.16 -6.54
C GLU A 483 9.09 46.69 -6.78
N HIS A 484 8.00 47.27 -7.31
CA HIS A 484 7.84 48.72 -7.47
C HIS A 484 6.59 49.27 -6.79
#